data_AF-A0A017RRS0-F1
#
_entry.id   AF-A0A017RRS0-F1
#
_cell.length_a   1.000
_cell.length_b   1.000
_cell.length_c   1.000
_cell.angle_alpha   90.00
_cell.angle_beta   90.00
_cell.angle_gamma   90.00
#
_symmetry.space_group_name_H-M   'P 1'
#
loop_
_entity.id
_entity.type
_entity.pdbx_description
1 polymer ?
#
loop_
_entity_poly.entity_id
_entity_poly.type
_entity_poly.pdbx_seq_one_letter_code
_entity_poly.pdbx_strand_id
1 'polypeptide(L)' 'MNNIEKYNEKIFEKIKNINEYGLEYWYARELAEVLGYKRWDKFLNVIEKAKEACKNSGLDVLDHFSHVEKWSN' A
#
# COMPACT_ATOMS: atom_id res chain seq x y z
N MET A 1 -26.57 12.34 -2.73
CA MET A 1 -25.15 12.30 -2.30
C MET A 1 -24.77 10.85 -2.14
N ASN A 2 -23.85 10.36 -2.97
CA ASN A 2 -23.50 8.95 -3.02
C ASN A 2 -22.79 8.55 -1.72
N ASN A 3 -23.43 7.68 -0.93
CA ASN A 3 -22.88 7.12 0.31
C ASN A 3 -21.62 6.25 0.12
N ILE A 4 -21.07 6.21 -1.11
CA ILE A 4 -19.82 5.52 -1.47
C ILE A 4 -18.60 6.38 -1.12
N GLU A 5 -18.75 7.71 -1.10
CA GLU A 5 -17.63 8.64 -1.00
C GLU A 5 -17.04 8.75 0.43
N LYS A 6 -17.85 8.46 1.46
CA LYS A 6 -17.44 8.60 2.87
C LYS A 6 -16.68 7.40 3.44
N TYR A 7 -16.71 6.27 2.74
CA TYR A 7 -16.14 5.00 3.22
C TYR A 7 -14.68 4.81 2.78
N ASN A 8 -14.23 5.53 1.74
CA ASN A 8 -12.91 5.33 1.15
C ASN A 8 -11.81 6.04 1.93
N GLU A 9 -11.91 7.37 2.12
CA GLU A 9 -10.83 8.14 2.75
C GLU A 9 -10.56 7.72 4.20
N LYS A 10 -11.61 7.51 5.00
CA LYS A 10 -11.45 7.11 6.41
C LYS A 10 -10.83 5.74 6.60
N ILE A 11 -10.85 4.87 5.60
CA ILE A 11 -10.37 3.51 5.75
C ILE A 11 -8.86 3.43 5.49
N PHE A 12 -8.34 4.22 4.53
CA PHE A 12 -6.89 4.35 4.33
C PHE A 12 -6.24 5.06 5.51
N GLU A 13 -6.89 6.07 6.09
CA GLU A 13 -6.40 6.73 7.31
C GLU A 13 -6.37 5.79 8.52
N LYS A 14 -7.23 4.76 8.58
CA LYS A 14 -7.24 3.79 9.69
C LYS A 14 -6.07 2.80 9.66
N ILE A 15 -5.59 2.46 8.46
CA ILE A 15 -4.44 1.56 8.26
C ILE A 15 -3.13 2.34 8.00
N LYS A 16 -3.18 3.66 8.17
CA LYS A 16 -2.01 4.52 8.06
C LYS A 16 -1.12 4.31 9.26
N ASN A 17 0.14 4.02 9.00
CA ASN A 17 1.17 3.90 10.02
C ASN A 17 2.14 5.07 9.88
N ILE A 18 2.72 5.49 10.99
CA ILE A 18 3.72 6.56 11.04
C ILE A 18 4.99 5.94 11.62
N ASN A 19 6.11 6.07 10.91
CA ASN A 19 7.39 5.57 11.42
C ASN A 19 8.00 6.55 12.42
N GLU A 20 9.13 6.17 13.03
CA GLU A 20 9.87 7.00 13.98
C GLU A 20 10.33 8.37 13.42
N TYR A 21 10.39 8.51 12.09
CA TYR A 21 10.76 9.73 11.38
C TYR A 21 9.55 10.61 11.04
N GLY A 22 8.34 10.22 11.44
CA GLY A 22 7.10 10.96 11.14
C GLY A 22 6.60 10.76 9.70
N LEU A 23 7.12 9.77 8.97
CA LEU A 23 6.68 9.48 7.61
C LEU A 23 5.53 8.48 7.61
N GLU A 24 4.54 8.77 6.78
CA GLU A 24 3.34 7.95 6.60
C GLU A 24 3.64 6.77 5.66
N TYR A 25 3.21 5.57 6.07
CA TYR A 25 3.33 4.36 5.27
C TYR A 25 2.15 3.41 5.49
N TRP A 26 1.94 2.52 4.54
CA TRP A 26 0.88 1.52 4.57
C TRP A 26 1.44 0.13 4.34
N TYR A 27 0.97 -0.86 5.10
CA TYR A 27 1.30 -2.25 4.81
C TYR A 27 0.51 -2.74 3.60
N ALA A 28 1.21 -3.34 2.65
CA ALA A 28 0.62 -3.85 1.42
C ALA A 28 -0.50 -4.88 1.68
N ARG A 29 -0.40 -5.68 2.76
CA ARG A 29 -1.45 -6.62 3.19
C ARG A 29 -2.73 -5.92 3.61
N GLU A 30 -2.64 -4.90 4.45
CA GLU A 30 -3.79 -4.11 4.90
C GLU A 30 -4.43 -3.35 3.74
N LEU A 31 -3.59 -2.78 2.85
CA LEU A 31 -4.05 -2.08 1.67
C LEU A 31 -4.83 -3.02 0.73
N ALA A 32 -4.39 -4.27 0.57
CA ALA A 32 -5.08 -5.27 -0.25
C ALA A 32 -6.49 -5.58 0.27
N GLU A 33 -6.64 -5.74 1.58
CA GLU A 33 -7.94 -6.00 2.22
C GLU A 33 -8.89 -4.82 2.08
N VAL A 34 -8.38 -3.60 2.35
CA VAL A 34 -9.12 -2.35 2.19
C VAL A 34 -9.62 -2.16 0.74
N LEU A 35 -8.78 -2.49 -0.24
CA LEU A 35 -9.12 -2.42 -1.66
C LEU A 35 -10.00 -3.59 -2.13
N GLY A 36 -10.36 -4.53 -1.25
CA GLY A 36 -11.26 -5.64 -1.54
C GLY A 36 -10.62 -6.78 -2.33
N TYR A 37 -9.29 -6.87 -2.37
CA TYR A 37 -8.59 -7.96 -3.06
C TYR A 37 -8.66 -9.25 -2.24
N LYS A 38 -9.48 -10.21 -2.70
CA LYS A 38 -9.60 -11.54 -2.09
C LYS A 38 -8.37 -12.43 -2.28
N ARG A 39 -7.51 -12.13 -3.27
CA ARG A 39 -6.31 -12.91 -3.61
C ARG A 39 -5.09 -12.03 -3.65
N TRP A 40 -4.07 -12.40 -2.88
CA TRP A 40 -2.79 -11.71 -2.84
C TRP A 40 -2.13 -11.63 -4.22
N ASP A 41 -2.19 -12.70 -5.02
CA ASP A 41 -1.58 -12.72 -6.36
C ASP A 41 -2.14 -11.65 -7.31
N LYS A 42 -3.41 -11.28 -7.13
CA LYS A 42 -4.03 -10.21 -7.93
C LYS A 42 -3.58 -8.83 -7.46
N PHE A 43 -3.25 -8.71 -6.18
CA PHE A 43 -2.74 -7.49 -5.60
C PHE A 43 -1.24 -7.28 -5.89
N LEU A 44 -0.46 -8.36 -6.05
CA LEU A 44 0.93 -8.28 -6.54
C LEU A 44 1.04 -7.46 -7.83
N ASN A 45 0.13 -7.67 -8.78
CA ASN A 45 0.10 -6.89 -10.02
C ASN A 45 -0.12 -5.38 -9.79
N VAL A 46 -0.86 -5.01 -8.73
CA VAL A 46 -1.06 -3.60 -8.36
C VAL A 46 0.21 -3.03 -7.75
N ILE A 47 0.89 -3.80 -6.89
CA ILE A 47 2.18 -3.43 -6.31
C ILE A 47 3.21 -3.21 -7.42
N GLU A 48 3.32 -4.12 -8.39
CA GLU A 48 4.27 -3.99 -9.50
C GLU A 48 3.99 -2.74 -10.34
N LYS A 49 2.72 -2.42 -10.60
CA LYS A 49 2.35 -1.16 -11.27
C LYS A 49 2.71 0.08 -10.44
N ALA A 50 2.55 0.02 -9.12
CA ALA A 50 2.93 1.11 -8.24
C ALA A 50 4.45 1.33 -8.23
N LYS A 51 5.24 0.25 -8.21
CA LYS A 51 6.70 0.30 -8.38
C LYS A 51 7.09 0.90 -9.72
N GLU A 52 6.44 0.50 -10.80
CA GLU A 52 6.68 1.04 -12.14
C GLU A 52 6.37 2.55 -12.20
N ALA A 53 5.27 2.98 -11.58
CA ALA A 53 4.92 4.40 -11.47
C ALA A 53 5.95 5.20 -10.66
N CYS A 54 6.46 4.66 -9.54
CA CYS A 54 7.56 5.27 -8.78
C CYS A 54 8.82 5.44 -9.65
N LYS A 55 9.22 4.38 -10.36
CA LYS A 55 10.36 4.42 -11.28
C LYS A 55 10.17 5.45 -12.38
N ASN A 56 8.98 5.51 -12.98
CA ASN A 56 8.64 6.51 -14.01
C ASN A 56 8.65 7.94 -13.48
N SER A 57 8.44 8.13 -12.17
CA SER A 57 8.53 9.43 -11.49
C SER A 57 9.98 9.80 -11.10
N GLY A 58 10.96 8.95 -11.42
CA GLY A 58 12.37 9.16 -11.08
C GLY A 58 12.71 8.83 -9.62
N LEU A 59 11.80 8.15 -8.89
CA LEU A 59 12.01 7.72 -7.51
C LEU A 59 12.58 6.29 -7.47
N ASP A 60 13.50 6.03 -6.54
CA ASP A 60 14.00 4.68 -6.33
C ASP A 60 12.93 3.82 -5.67
N VAL A 61 12.56 2.72 -6.33
CA VAL A 61 11.58 1.77 -5.84
C VAL A 61 12.02 1.17 -4.50
N LEU A 62 13.32 1.00 -4.27
CA LEU A 62 13.86 0.41 -3.04
C LEU A 62 13.75 1.32 -1.83
N ASP A 63 13.70 2.64 -2.04
CA ASP A 63 13.50 3.63 -0.97
C ASP A 63 12.03 3.68 -0.51
N HIS A 64 11.09 3.30 -1.38
CA HIS A 64 9.65 3.38 -1.12
C HIS A 64 8.98 2.04 -0.89
N PHE A 65 9.54 0.94 -1.39
CA PHE A 65 9.05 -0.41 -1.19
C PHE A 65 10.11 -1.25 -0.48
N SER A 66 9.98 -1.39 0.84
CA SER A 66 10.82 -2.33 1.59
C SER A 66 10.58 -3.74 1.06
N HIS A 67 11.65 -4.42 0.68
CA HIS A 67 11.62 -5.83 0.31
C HIS A 67 11.28 -6.61 1.58
N VAL A 68 10.00 -6.93 1.80
CA VAL A 68 9.59 -7.70 2.98
C VAL A 68 10.09 -9.14 2.82
N GLU A 69 11.35 -9.37 3.20
CA GLU A 69 11.82 -10.67 3.68
C GLU A 69 11.57 -10.74 5.18
N LYS A 70 10.36 -11.15 5.56
CA LYS A 70 10.16 -11.76 6.87
C LYS A 70 9.37 -13.05 6.72
N TRP A 71 10.08 -14.10 6.30
CA TRP A 71 9.80 -15.43 6.81
C TRP A 71 10.58 -15.56 8.12
N SER A 72 9.94 -15.17 9.22
CA SER A 72 10.42 -15.56 10.55
C SER A 72 10.12 -17.04 10.70
N ASN A 73 11.15 -17.88 10.77
CA ASN A 73 11.06 -19.25 11.26
C ASN A 73 12.08 -19.42 12.38
#